data_AF-A0A7U9EUZ7-F1
#
_entry.id   AF-A0A7U9EUZ7-F1
#
_cell.length_a   1.000
_cell.length_b   1.000
_cell.length_c   1.000
_cell.angle_alpha   90.00
_cell.angle_beta   90.00
_cell.angle_gamma   90.00
#
_symmetry.space_group_name_H-M   'P 1'
#
loop_
_entity.id
_entity.type
_entity.pdbx_description
1 polymer ?
#
loop_
_entity_poly.entity_id
_entity_poly.type
_entity_poly.pdbx_seq_one_letter_code
_entity_poly.pdbx_strand_id
1 'polypeptide(L)'
;MKERDYYFDNAKCALMLLVVFGHFLRPYIDDVLWVHSLYTWIFFFHMPAFVFISGYFAKKFHEHGYLQKITKKLLIPYVLFQLVYSIYYFFLYDKQSLELDLLTPHWSLWFFAQPV
;
A
#
# COMPACT_ATOMS: atom_id res chain seq x y z
N MET A 1 -31.87 -2.99 7.22
CA MET A 1 -30.58 -3.66 6.92
C MET A 1 -29.98 -2.93 5.73
N LYS A 2 -28.77 -2.41 5.83
CA LYS A 2 -28.12 -1.69 4.73
C LYS A 2 -27.71 -2.73 3.69
N GLU A 3 -28.31 -2.73 2.50
CA GLU A 3 -27.89 -3.63 1.42
C GLU A 3 -26.40 -3.44 1.17
N ARG A 4 -25.66 -4.55 1.19
CA ARG A 4 -24.25 -4.57 0.81
C ARG A 4 -24.20 -4.58 -0.70
N ASP A 5 -23.53 -3.61 -1.29
CA ASP A 5 -23.32 -3.58 -2.73
C ASP A 5 -22.30 -4.65 -3.15
N TYR A 6 -22.79 -5.78 -3.66
CA TYR A 6 -21.98 -6.90 -4.14
C TYR A 6 -20.98 -6.51 -5.24
N TYR A 7 -21.30 -5.48 -6.03
CA TYR A 7 -20.41 -4.95 -7.07
C TYR A 7 -19.07 -4.45 -6.53
N PHE A 8 -19.09 -3.75 -5.39
CA PHE A 8 -17.86 -3.22 -4.79
C PHE A 8 -17.04 -4.31 -4.11
N ASP A 9 -17.69 -5.32 -3.52
CA ASP A 9 -17.00 -6.48 -2.94
C ASP A 9 -16.29 -7.30 -4.05
N ASN A 10 -16.94 -7.51 -5.19
CA ASN A 10 -16.34 -8.17 -6.35
C ASN A 10 -15.21 -7.35 -6.97
N ALA A 11 -15.36 -6.03 -7.08
CA ALA A 11 -14.31 -5.14 -7.58
C ALA A 11 -13.08 -5.18 -6.67
N LYS A 12 -13.25 -5.19 -5.35
CA LYS A 12 -12.15 -5.34 -4.40
C LYS A 12 -11.43 -6.69 -4.56
N CYS A 13 -12.18 -7.77 -4.79
CA CYS A 13 -11.61 -9.08 -5.06
C CYS A 13 -10.76 -9.06 -6.35
N ALA A 14 -11.28 -8.49 -7.43
CA ALA A 14 -10.55 -8.35 -8.70
C ALA A 14 -9.25 -7.53 -8.54
N LEU A 15 -9.30 -6.43 -7.77
CA LEU A 15 -8.11 -5.64 -7.46
C LEU A 15 -7.07 -6.41 -6.64
N MET A 16 -7.52 -7.22 -5.67
CA MET A 16 -6.62 -8.05 -4.88
C MET A 16 -5.93 -9.12 -5.73
N LEU A 17 -6.64 -9.69 -6.72
CA LEU A 17 -6.04 -10.60 -7.70
C LEU A 17 -5.02 -9.89 -8.60
N LEU A 18 -5.31 -8.66 -9.04
CA LEU A 18 -4.38 -7.84 -9.82
C LEU A 18 -3.08 -7.56 -9.07
N VAL A 19 -3.14 -7.35 -7.75
CA VAL A 19 -1.95 -7.20 -6.90
C VAL A 19 -1.10 -8.46 -6.91
N VAL A 20 -1.72 -9.62 -6.67
CA VAL A 20 -1.02 -10.91 -6.70
C VAL A 20 -0.38 -11.13 -8.07
N PHE A 21 -1.11 -10.88 -9.15
CA PHE A 21 -0.61 -11.00 -10.51
C PHE A 21 0.55 -10.03 -10.81
N GLY A 22 0.47 -8.78 -10.36
CA GLY A 22 1.56 -7.81 -10.48
C GLY A 22 2.83 -8.26 -9.74
N HIS A 23 2.68 -8.91 -8.59
CA HIS A 23 3.80 -9.51 -7.86
C HIS A 23 4.43 -10.69 -8.59
N PHE A 24 3.62 -11.52 -9.26
CA PHE A 24 4.12 -12.61 -10.10
C PHE A 24 4.90 -12.11 -11.33
N LEU A 25 4.56 -10.93 -11.86
CA LEU A 25 5.25 -10.34 -13.01
C LEU A 25 6.57 -9.65 -12.65
N ARG A 26 6.75 -9.23 -11.39
CA ARG A 26 7.93 -8.48 -10.91
C ARG A 26 9.30 -9.18 -11.11
N PRO A 27 9.43 -10.50 -11.10
CA PRO A 27 10.71 -11.13 -11.44
C PRO A 27 11.07 -11.04 -12.93
N TYR A 28 10.08 -10.78 -13.79
CA TYR A 28 10.21 -10.89 -15.25
C TYR A 28 10.19 -9.53 -15.97
N ILE A 29 10.08 -8.43 -15.22
CA ILE A 29 10.02 -7.06 -15.78
C ILE A 29 11.33 -6.62 -16.43
N ASP A 30 12.48 -7.13 -15.97
CA ASP A 30 13.79 -6.74 -16.50
C ASP A 30 14.15 -7.51 -17.80
N ASP A 31 13.54 -8.67 -18.01
CA ASP A 31 13.85 -9.56 -19.13
C ASP A 31 13.02 -9.24 -20.39
N VAL A 32 11.81 -8.71 -20.23
CA VAL A 32 10.84 -8.54 -21.34
C VAL A 32 10.14 -7.19 -21.27
N LEU A 33 10.40 -6.32 -22.26
CA LEU A 33 9.82 -4.97 -22.33
C LEU A 33 8.28 -4.96 -22.26
N TRP A 34 7.63 -5.95 -22.87
CA TRP A 34 6.18 -6.07 -22.84
C TRP A 34 5.64 -6.37 -21.43
N VAL A 35 6.38 -7.17 -20.65
CA VAL A 35 6.06 -7.47 -19.24
C VAL A 35 6.22 -6.22 -18.38
N HIS A 36 7.26 -5.42 -18.63
CA HIS A 36 7.43 -4.13 -17.98
C HIS A 36 6.24 -3.20 -18.23
N SER A 37 5.84 -3.00 -19.49
CA SER A 37 4.68 -2.16 -19.82
C SER A 37 3.38 -2.66 -19.19
N LEU A 38 3.14 -3.97 -19.19
CA LEU A 38 1.98 -4.58 -18.55
C LEU A 38 1.98 -4.36 -17.03
N TYR A 39 3.13 -4.57 -16.38
CA TYR A 39 3.32 -4.33 -14.95
C TYR A 39 3.03 -2.86 -14.60
N THR A 40 3.58 -1.91 -15.36
CA THR A 40 3.34 -0.47 -15.17
C THR A 40 1.86 -0.12 -15.32
N TRP A 41 1.17 -0.69 -16.32
CA TRP A 41 -0.25 -0.44 -16.54
C TRP A 41 -1.12 -0.98 -15.39
N ILE A 42 -0.85 -2.21 -14.95
CA ILE A 42 -1.51 -2.80 -13.77
C ILE A 42 -1.26 -1.91 -12.56
N PHE A 43 -0.03 -1.44 -12.34
CA PHE A 43 0.31 -0.53 -11.25
C PHE A 43 -0.46 0.79 -11.32
N PHE A 44 -0.53 1.40 -12.49
CA PHE A 44 -1.26 2.65 -12.69
C PHE A 44 -2.76 2.52 -12.42
N PHE A 45 -3.37 1.39 -12.76
CA PHE A 45 -4.81 1.19 -12.58
C PHE A 45 -5.20 0.74 -11.17
N HIS A 46 -4.50 -0.26 -10.61
CA HIS A 46 -4.96 -0.88 -9.37
C HIS A 46 -4.82 0.04 -8.15
N MET A 47 -3.76 0.87 -8.09
CA MET A 47 -3.51 1.74 -6.92
C MET A 47 -4.59 2.81 -6.77
N PRO A 48 -4.91 3.60 -7.81
CA PRO A 48 -6.00 4.57 -7.72
C PRO A 48 -7.35 3.89 -7.52
N ALA A 49 -7.62 2.76 -8.19
CA ALA A 49 -8.87 2.02 -8.02
C ALA A 49 -9.08 1.55 -6.57
N PHE A 50 -8.03 1.12 -5.88
CA PHE A 50 -8.10 0.72 -4.48
C PHE A 50 -8.40 1.93 -3.56
N VAL A 51 -7.77 3.07 -3.83
CA VAL A 51 -8.05 4.34 -3.13
C VAL A 51 -9.50 4.78 -3.36
N PHE A 52 -10.02 4.71 -4.59
CA PHE A 52 -11.41 5.07 -4.89
C PHE A 52 -12.42 4.17 -4.17
N ILE A 53 -12.22 2.84 -4.20
CA ILE A 53 -13.12 1.91 -3.53
C ILE A 53 -13.08 2.14 -2.01
N SER A 54 -11.89 2.26 -1.41
CA SER A 54 -11.75 2.51 0.02
C SER A 54 -12.34 3.86 0.45
N GLY A 55 -12.14 4.92 -0.35
CA GLY A 55 -12.72 6.24 -0.13
C GLY A 55 -14.24 6.27 -0.27
N TYR A 56 -14.82 5.53 -1.20
CA TYR A 56 -16.27 5.39 -1.36
C TYR A 56 -16.94 4.83 -0.08
N PHE A 57 -16.27 3.89 0.59
CA PHE A 57 -16.74 3.34 1.87
C PHE A 57 -16.48 4.23 3.08
N ALA A 58 -15.69 5.30 2.95
CA ALA A 58 -15.39 6.26 4.02
C ALA A 58 -16.55 7.22 4.32
N LYS A 59 -17.80 6.73 4.34
CA LYS A 59 -19.06 7.47 4.55
C LYS A 59 -19.14 8.26 5.88
N LYS A 60 -18.15 8.20 6.77
CA LYS A 60 -18.11 8.89 8.08
C LYS A 60 -17.15 10.08 8.15
N PHE A 61 -16.72 10.63 7.01
CA PHE A 61 -15.84 11.82 6.97
C PHE A 61 -16.40 13.08 7.67
N HIS A 62 -17.71 13.13 7.94
CA HIS A 62 -18.38 14.30 8.52
C HIS A 62 -18.25 14.40 10.06
N GLU A 63 -17.70 13.38 10.74
CA GLU A 63 -17.46 13.46 12.19
C GLU A 63 -16.17 14.24 12.51
N HIS A 64 -16.29 15.27 13.34
CA HIS A 64 -15.14 16.01 13.86
C HIS A 64 -14.17 15.05 14.59
N GLY A 65 -12.95 14.93 14.07
CA GLY A 65 -11.90 14.04 14.61
C GLY A 65 -11.76 12.68 13.91
N TYR A 66 -12.56 12.36 12.89
CA TYR A 66 -12.42 11.15 12.08
C TYR A 66 -11.04 11.06 11.39
N LEU A 67 -10.57 12.17 10.83
CA LEU A 67 -9.24 12.29 10.24
C LEU A 67 -8.12 11.98 11.23
N GLN A 68 -8.12 12.59 12.42
CA GLN A 68 -7.11 12.31 13.45
C GLN A 68 -7.09 10.83 13.89
N LYS A 69 -8.26 10.19 13.99
CA LYS A 69 -8.34 8.76 14.31
C LYS A 69 -7.77 7.89 13.19
N ILE A 70 -8.08 8.19 11.93
CA ILE A 70 -7.51 7.47 10.78
C ILE A 70 -6.01 7.68 10.71
N THR A 71 -5.54 8.93 10.80
CA THR A 71 -4.12 9.25 10.75
C THR A 71 -3.37 8.51 11.84
N LYS A 72 -3.85 8.51 13.10
CA LYS A 72 -3.21 7.71 14.16
C LYS A 72 -3.23 6.21 13.84
N LYS A 73 -4.35 5.69 13.33
CA LYS A 73 -4.48 4.28 12.97
C LYS A 73 -3.58 3.85 11.80
N LEU A 74 -3.20 4.76 10.92
CA LEU A 74 -2.24 4.52 9.83
C LEU A 74 -0.78 4.78 10.27
N LEU A 75 -0.55 5.90 10.96
CA LEU A 75 0.77 6.38 11.35
C LEU A 75 1.40 5.48 12.43
N ILE A 76 0.61 4.99 13.39
CA ILE A 76 1.12 4.09 14.44
C ILE A 76 1.72 2.81 13.85
N PRO A 77 1.01 2.01 13.03
CA PRO A 77 1.61 0.83 12.43
C PRO A 77 2.76 1.19 11.49
N TYR A 78 2.68 2.30 10.73
CA TYR A 78 3.79 2.76 9.89
C TYR A 78 5.07 2.95 10.71
N VAL A 79 5.02 3.75 11.77
CA VAL A 79 6.18 4.03 12.65
C VAL A 79 6.67 2.76 13.35
N LEU A 80 5.75 1.89 13.78
CA LEU A 80 6.11 0.63 14.43
C LEU A 80 6.86 -0.31 13.47
N PHE A 81 6.37 -0.50 12.25
CA PHE A 81 7.06 -1.30 11.24
C PHE A 81 8.38 -0.65 10.82
N GLN A 82 8.43 0.68 10.67
CA GLN A 82 9.65 1.43 10.36
C GLN A 82 10.75 1.15 11.40
N LEU A 83 10.41 1.20 12.69
CA LEU A 83 11.36 0.94 13.78
C LEU A 83 11.82 -0.52 13.80
N VAL A 84 10.90 -1.47 13.61
CA VAL A 84 11.25 -2.90 13.56
C VAL A 84 12.19 -3.19 12.40
N TYR A 85 11.93 -2.65 11.20
CA TYR A 85 12.82 -2.82 10.05
C TYR A 85 14.17 -2.13 10.26
N SER A 86 14.18 -0.94 10.85
CA SER A 86 15.42 -0.21 11.15
C SER A 86 16.31 -0.97 12.15
N ILE A 87 15.73 -1.57 13.19
CA ILE A 87 16.45 -2.39 14.17
C ILE A 87 16.94 -3.70 13.52
N TYR A 88 16.10 -4.33 12.71
CA TYR A 88 16.45 -5.56 11.99
C TYR A 88 17.63 -5.34 11.04
N TYR A 89 17.61 -4.28 10.23
CA TYR A 89 18.71 -3.93 9.33
C TYR A 89 19.99 -3.53 10.06
N PHE A 90 19.87 -2.82 11.20
CA PHE A 90 21.01 -2.49 12.05
C PHE A 90 21.72 -3.74 12.60
N PHE A 91 20.96 -4.73 13.07
CA PHE A 91 21.52 -5.99 13.58
C PHE A 91 22.10 -6.91 12.50
N LEU A 92 21.56 -6.88 11.27
CA LEU A 92 21.98 -7.81 10.20
C LEU A 92 23.14 -7.30 9.35
N TYR A 93 23.29 -5.98 9.20
CA TYR A 93 24.28 -5.38 8.30
C TYR A 93 25.44 -4.64 8.99
N ASP A 94 25.47 -4.63 10.33
CA ASP A 94 26.56 -4.04 11.13
C ASP A 94 26.92 -2.60 10.68
N LYS A 95 25.92 -1.85 10.19
CA LYS A 95 26.11 -0.49 9.68
C LYS A 95 26.25 0.48 10.85
N GLN A 96 27.37 1.20 10.88
CA GLN A 96 27.73 2.18 11.92
C GLN A 96 26.85 3.44 11.96
N SER A 97 25.94 3.64 11.00
CA SER A 97 25.01 4.76 10.96
C SER A 97 23.55 4.27 10.95
N LEU A 98 22.77 4.77 11.91
CA LEU A 98 21.30 4.74 11.87
C LEU A 98 20.83 5.70 10.78
N GLU A 99 20.95 5.29 9.52
CA GLU A 99 20.25 5.96 8.43
C GLU A 99 18.77 5.58 8.55
N LEU A 100 18.06 6.36 9.37
CA LEU A 100 16.61 6.39 9.40
C LEU A 100 16.14 6.95 8.06
N ASP A 101 16.17 6.11 7.03
CA ASP A 101 15.67 6.47 5.71
C ASP A 101 14.13 6.44 5.76
N LEU A 102 13.57 7.44 6.44
CA LEU A 102 12.14 7.70 6.60
C LEU A 102 11.45 7.98 5.26
N LEU A 103 12.23 8.19 4.20
CA LEU A 103 11.80 8.63 2.88
C LEU A 103 11.82 7.51 1.83
N THR A 104 12.45 6.35 2.12
CA THR A 104 12.40 5.17 1.24
C THR A 104 11.59 4.05 1.91
N PRO A 105 10.25 4.06 1.78
CA PRO A 105 9.46 2.94 2.26
C PRO A 105 9.94 1.66 1.56
N HIS A 106 10.39 0.67 2.34
CA HIS A 106 10.64 -0.67 1.82
C HIS A 106 9.40 -1.20 1.07
N TRP A 107 9.59 -2.15 0.16
CA TRP A 107 8.55 -2.59 -0.76
C TRP A 107 7.26 -3.15 -0.12
N SER A 108 7.22 -3.37 1.19
CA SER A 108 6.00 -3.72 1.94
C SER A 108 5.25 -2.49 2.51
N LEU A 109 5.89 -1.32 2.57
CA LEU A 109 5.38 -0.07 3.17
C LEU A 109 4.84 0.93 2.13
N TRP A 110 4.93 0.63 0.82
CA TRP A 110 4.46 1.56 -0.24
C TRP A 110 3.00 1.98 -0.06
N PHE A 111 2.17 1.09 0.50
CA PHE A 111 0.75 1.35 0.76
C PHE A 111 0.51 2.45 1.82
N PHE A 112 1.47 2.68 2.73
CA PHE A 112 1.39 3.72 3.76
C PHE A 112 1.95 5.07 3.31
N ALA A 113 2.79 5.10 2.27
CA ALA A 113 3.47 6.30 1.80
C ALA A 113 2.71 7.07 0.71
N GLN A 114 1.55 6.57 0.24
CA GLN A 114 0.72 7.31 -0.70
C GLN A 114 0.01 8.47 0.03
N PRO A 115 0.21 9.73 -0.41
CA PRO A 115 -0.50 10.86 0.17
C PRO A 115 -2.00 10.71 -0.09
N VAL A 116 -2.79 10.93 0.97
CA VAL A 116 -4.26 11.05 0.93
C VAL A 116 -4.67 12.32 0.20
#